data_AF-A0A920UD60-F1
#
_entry.id   AF-A0A920UD60-F1
#
_cell.length_a   1.000
_cell.length_b   1.000
_cell.length_c   1.000
_cell.angle_alpha   90.00
_cell.angle_beta   90.00
_cell.angle_gamma   90.00
#
_symmetry.space_group_name_H-M   'P 1'
#
loop_
_entity.id
_entity.type
_entity.pdbx_description
1 polymer ?
#
loop_
_entity_poly.entity_id
_entity_poly.type
_entity_poly.pdbx_seq_one_letter_code
_entity_poly.pdbx_strand_id
1 'polypeptide(L)'
;MITPTENNMTPQETVDALDPYIIGQTDAKKAVAIALRNRWRRLQLGEDLKDEILPKNIIMIGATGIGKTEIARRISRLVNAPFIKVEASKFTEVGYVGRDVESMIRDLTDNSVNMVRQEQMERKQDAAREMVEERLLNLLLPPQETNRMILKKKQHQIKHEKSSERNFVQVNWIKGLLNWT
;
A
#
# COMPACT_ATOMS: atom_id res chain seq x y z
N MET A 1 -12.59 -2.48 -2.20
CA MET A 1 -12.38 -2.14 -0.77
C MET A 1 -10.92 -2.39 -0.47
N ILE A 2 -10.14 -1.33 -0.25
CA ILE A 2 -8.79 -1.45 0.30
C ILE A 2 -9.02 -1.62 1.79
N THR A 3 -8.99 -2.85 2.29
CA THR A 3 -8.94 -3.08 3.73
C THR A 3 -7.56 -2.64 4.18
N PRO A 4 -7.42 -1.69 5.12
CA PRO A 4 -6.15 -1.50 5.78
C PRO A 4 -5.98 -2.72 6.66
N THR A 5 -5.35 -3.77 6.15
CA THR A 5 -4.78 -4.81 7.01
C THR A 5 -3.52 -4.21 7.62
N GLU A 6 -3.70 -3.15 8.41
CA GLU A 6 -2.80 -2.91 9.53
C GLU A 6 -3.03 -4.11 10.42
N ASN A 7 -2.19 -5.13 10.27
CA ASN A 7 -2.12 -6.23 11.23
C ASN A 7 -2.06 -5.54 12.59
N ASN A 8 -3.13 -5.66 13.37
CA ASN A 8 -3.31 -5.01 14.66
C ASN A 8 -2.40 -5.67 15.71
N MET A 9 -1.12 -5.77 15.36
CA MET A 9 -0.11 -6.42 16.16
C MET A 9 0.01 -5.65 17.45
N THR A 10 -0.02 -6.40 18.53
CA THR A 10 0.38 -5.91 19.83
C THR A 10 1.88 -5.57 19.79
N PRO A 11 2.35 -4.70 20.70
CA PRO A 11 3.77 -4.43 20.80
C PRO A 11 4.61 -5.69 20.98
N GLN A 12 4.09 -6.69 21.71
CA GLN A 12 4.78 -7.96 21.94
C GLN A 12 4.93 -8.75 20.63
N GLU A 13 3.85 -8.96 19.88
CA GLU A 13 3.91 -9.65 18.58
C GLU A 13 4.84 -8.94 17.59
N THR A 14 4.94 -7.61 17.66
CA THR A 14 5.88 -6.85 16.83
C THR A 14 7.33 -7.14 17.21
N VAL A 15 7.64 -7.23 18.52
CA VAL A 15 8.98 -7.62 18.98
C VAL A 15 9.31 -9.04 18.56
N ASP A 16 8.37 -9.98 18.76
CA ASP A 16 8.54 -11.38 18.40
C ASP A 16 8.75 -11.56 16.88
N ALA A 17 8.09 -10.76 16.05
CA ALA A 17 8.30 -10.75 14.59
C ALA A 17 9.67 -10.21 14.17
N LEU A 18 10.34 -9.41 15.02
CA LEU A 18 11.67 -8.86 14.75
C LEU A 18 12.81 -9.73 15.28
N ASP A 19 12.54 -10.56 16.30
CA ASP A 19 13.52 -11.45 16.92
C ASP A 19 14.27 -12.38 15.95
N PRO A 20 13.63 -12.96 14.91
CA PRO A 20 14.32 -13.80 13.93
C PRO A 20 15.38 -13.06 13.10
N TYR A 21 15.31 -11.72 13.02
CA TYR A 21 16.17 -10.93 12.14
C TYR A 21 17.18 -10.06 12.87
N ILE A 22 16.87 -9.66 14.11
CA ILE A 22 17.71 -8.79 14.92
C ILE A 22 17.99 -9.52 16.23
N ILE A 23 19.25 -9.86 16.51
CA ILE A 23 19.63 -10.53 17.75
C ILE A 23 19.81 -9.47 18.85
N GLY A 24 19.16 -9.65 20.00
CA GLY A 24 19.21 -8.69 21.12
C GLY A 24 18.46 -7.39 20.83
N GLN A 25 19.03 -6.25 21.27
CA GLN A 25 18.48 -4.89 21.06
C GLN A 25 17.01 -4.73 21.50
N THR A 26 16.65 -5.36 22.62
CA THR A 26 15.25 -5.45 23.10
C THR A 26 14.61 -4.08 23.28
N ASP A 27 15.34 -3.10 23.81
CA ASP A 27 14.81 -1.75 24.04
C ASP A 27 14.48 -1.03 22.73
N ALA A 28 15.34 -1.18 21.71
CA ALA A 28 15.09 -0.62 20.39
C ALA A 28 13.86 -1.27 19.74
N LYS A 29 13.72 -2.60 19.82
CA LYS A 29 12.53 -3.31 19.31
C LYS A 29 11.25 -2.83 19.99
N LYS A 30 11.26 -2.75 21.32
CA LYS A 30 10.12 -2.23 22.11
C LYS A 30 9.77 -0.80 21.73
N ALA A 31 10.76 0.08 21.60
CA ALA A 31 10.54 1.48 21.23
C ALA A 31 9.81 1.60 19.89
N VAL A 32 10.25 0.85 18.87
CA VAL A 32 9.57 0.91 17.57
C VAL A 32 8.22 0.21 17.58
N ALA A 33 8.07 -0.91 18.30
CA ALA A 33 6.79 -1.59 18.47
C ALA A 33 5.73 -0.67 19.11
N ILE A 34 6.12 0.12 20.12
CA ILE A 34 5.24 1.12 20.74
C ILE A 34 4.89 2.23 19.75
N ALA A 35 5.85 2.73 18.97
CA ALA A 35 5.58 3.78 17.98
C ALA A 35 4.57 3.31 16.91
N LEU A 36 4.71 2.07 16.41
CA LEU A 36 3.73 1.47 15.50
C LEU A 36 2.37 1.32 16.16
N ARG A 37 2.31 0.82 17.40
CA ARG A 37 1.05 0.67 18.12
C ARG A 37 0.35 2.02 18.34
N ASN A 38 1.12 3.07 18.61
CA ASN A 38 0.59 4.42 18.77
C ASN A 38 0.01 4.96 17.45
N ARG A 39 0.59 4.61 16.30
CA ARG A 39 0.02 4.94 14.98
C ARG A 39 -1.36 4.30 14.79
N TRP A 40 -1.49 3.00 15.11
CA TRP A 40 -2.78 2.32 15.06
C TRP A 40 -3.79 2.94 16.04
N ARG A 41 -3.37 3.22 17.29
CA ARG A 41 -4.23 3.87 18.29
C ARG A 41 -4.73 5.22 17.83
N ARG A 42 -3.87 6.03 17.20
CA ARG A 42 -4.25 7.34 16.64
C ARG A 42 -5.35 7.21 15.60
N LEU A 43 -5.32 6.18 14.75
CA LEU A 43 -6.37 5.96 13.73
C LEU A 43 -7.75 5.66 14.34
N GLN A 44 -7.80 5.16 15.59
CA GLN A 44 -9.05 4.85 16.31
C GLN A 44 -9.68 6.07 17.01
N LEU A 45 -9.01 7.23 17.04
CA LEU A 45 -9.54 8.43 17.70
C LEU A 45 -10.60 9.14 16.84
N GLY A 46 -11.30 10.13 17.41
CA GLY A 46 -12.14 11.06 16.64
C GLY A 46 -11.30 12.05 15.84
N GLU A 47 -11.86 12.65 14.77
CA GLU A 47 -11.12 13.55 13.86
C GLU A 47 -10.46 14.72 14.60
N ASP A 48 -11.19 15.36 15.53
CA ASP A 48 -10.69 16.50 16.31
C ASP A 48 -9.37 16.18 17.06
N LEU A 49 -9.26 14.98 17.61
CA LEU A 49 -8.11 14.57 18.41
C LEU A 49 -6.97 13.94 17.58
N LYS A 50 -7.25 13.56 16.32
CA LYS A 50 -6.24 12.92 15.45
C LYS A 50 -5.13 13.87 15.02
N ASP A 51 -5.48 15.13 14.81
CA ASP A 51 -4.57 16.15 14.30
C ASP A 51 -3.69 16.75 15.40
N GLU A 52 -4.15 16.71 16.65
CA GLU A 52 -3.37 17.14 17.82
C GLU A 52 -2.24 16.16 18.19
N ILE A 53 -2.37 14.88 17.80
CA ILE A 53 -1.41 13.84 18.17
C ILE A 53 -0.35 13.67 17.09
N LEU A 54 0.82 14.25 17.35
CA LEU A 54 2.00 14.11 16.50
C LEU A 54 2.63 12.71 16.59
N PRO A 55 3.21 12.19 15.49
CA PRO A 55 3.99 10.96 15.48
C PRO A 55 5.15 11.00 16.49
N LYS A 56 5.42 9.85 17.14
CA LYS A 56 6.58 9.70 18.03
C LYS A 56 7.80 9.24 17.23
N ASN A 57 8.63 10.21 16.82
CA ASN A 57 9.89 9.93 16.14
C ASN A 57 10.89 9.24 17.08
N ILE A 58 11.76 8.39 16.52
CA ILE A 58 12.70 7.57 17.28
C ILE A 58 14.13 7.94 16.90
N ILE A 59 14.97 8.17 17.90
CA ILE A 59 16.41 8.36 17.74
C ILE A 59 17.09 7.10 18.29
N MET A 60 17.83 6.39 17.44
CA MET A 60 18.61 5.21 17.85
C MET A 60 20.07 5.58 18.05
N ILE A 61 20.58 5.41 19.26
CA ILE A 61 21.97 5.71 19.63
C ILE A 61 22.74 4.41 19.84
N GLY A 62 23.95 4.31 19.28
CA GLY A 62 24.84 3.16 19.49
C GLY A 62 25.92 3.05 18.43
N ALA A 63 26.84 2.08 18.57
CA ALA A 63 27.92 1.83 17.62
C ALA A 63 27.42 1.42 16.22
N THR A 64 28.25 1.55 15.19
CA THR A 64 27.96 1.04 13.84
C THR A 64 27.83 -0.48 13.84
N GLY A 65 27.02 -1.04 12.95
CA GLY A 65 26.90 -2.50 12.79
C GLY A 65 25.99 -3.24 13.79
N ILE A 66 25.52 -2.59 14.87
CA ILE A 66 24.66 -3.23 15.89
C ILE A 66 23.20 -3.50 15.45
N GLY A 67 22.83 -3.17 14.21
CA GLY A 67 21.49 -3.43 13.67
C GLY A 67 20.50 -2.26 13.67
N LYS A 68 20.90 -1.02 13.99
CA LYS A 68 20.00 0.17 13.97
C LYS A 68 19.19 0.30 12.66
N THR A 69 19.89 0.25 11.52
CA THR A 69 19.26 0.32 10.19
C THR A 69 18.46 -0.93 9.86
N GLU A 70 18.84 -2.10 10.38
CA GLU A 70 18.12 -3.36 10.17
C GLU A 70 16.75 -3.33 10.86
N ILE A 71 16.70 -2.82 12.10
CA ILE A 71 15.43 -2.64 12.83
C ILE A 71 14.46 -1.79 12.01
N ALA A 72 14.89 -0.61 11.55
CA ALA A 72 14.04 0.26 10.75
C ALA A 72 13.57 -0.42 9.45
N ARG A 73 14.48 -1.07 8.72
CA ARG A 73 14.17 -1.75 7.46
C ARG A 73 13.21 -2.93 7.65
N ARG A 74 13.41 -3.75 8.68
CA ARG A 74 12.57 -4.92 8.97
C ARG A 74 11.17 -4.51 9.37
N ILE A 75 11.07 -3.46 10.16
CA ILE A 75 9.77 -2.93 10.59
C ILE A 75 8.98 -2.40 9.40
N SER A 76 9.60 -1.63 8.51
CA SER A 76 8.92 -1.17 7.30
C SER A 76 8.40 -2.33 6.45
N ARG A 77 9.17 -3.42 6.31
CA ARG A 77 8.70 -4.63 5.61
C ARG A 77 7.55 -5.33 6.35
N LEU A 78 7.62 -5.40 7.67
CA LEU A 78 6.60 -6.06 8.50
C LEU A 78 5.23 -5.37 8.37
N VAL A 79 5.21 -4.04 8.30
CA VAL A 79 3.96 -3.26 8.15
C VAL A 79 3.65 -2.87 6.71
N ASN A 80 4.37 -3.43 5.73
CA ASN A 80 4.27 -3.08 4.31
C ASN A 80 4.28 -1.55 4.06
N ALA A 81 5.22 -0.86 4.71
CA ALA A 81 5.39 0.58 4.60
C ALA A 81 6.56 0.93 3.68
N PRO A 82 6.45 2.03 2.90
CA PRO A 82 7.55 2.55 2.11
C PRO A 82 8.74 2.95 3.02
N PHE A 83 9.96 2.67 2.57
CA PHE A 83 11.17 2.90 3.34
C PHE A 83 12.27 3.53 2.50
N ILE A 84 13.00 4.47 3.09
CA ILE A 84 14.18 5.08 2.48
C ILE A 84 15.30 5.23 3.52
N LYS A 85 16.54 4.93 3.12
CA LYS A 85 17.75 5.22 3.89
C LYS A 85 18.43 6.43 3.28
N VAL A 86 18.61 7.49 4.07
CA VAL A 86 19.34 8.69 3.65
C VAL A 86 20.45 9.00 4.66
N GLU A 87 21.56 9.55 4.19
CA GLU A 87 22.68 9.97 5.02
C GLU A 87 22.64 11.49 5.17
N ALA A 88 22.65 11.98 6.42
CA ALA A 88 22.46 13.40 6.71
C ALA A 88 23.55 14.30 6.12
N SER A 89 24.79 13.81 6.03
CA SER A 89 25.92 14.54 5.43
C SER A 89 25.68 14.91 3.96
N LYS A 90 24.82 14.17 3.24
CA LYS A 90 24.49 14.47 1.84
C LYS A 90 23.82 15.83 1.65
N PHE A 91 23.22 16.40 2.70
CA PHE A 91 22.54 17.70 2.66
C PHE A 91 23.42 18.85 3.15
N THR A 92 24.56 18.55 3.77
CA THR A 92 25.50 19.57 4.25
C THR A 92 26.64 19.80 3.25
N GLU A 93 26.91 18.84 2.36
CA GLU A 93 28.14 18.79 1.57
C GLU A 93 28.09 19.56 0.23
N VAL A 94 26.97 20.21 -0.12
CA VAL A 94 26.88 20.97 -1.38
C VAL A 94 26.04 22.25 -1.20
N GLY A 95 26.71 23.35 -0.85
CA GLY A 95 26.13 24.68 -0.77
C GLY A 95 25.78 25.32 -2.13
N TYR A 96 25.87 24.60 -3.25
CA TYR A 96 25.48 25.13 -4.55
C TYR A 96 25.05 23.99 -5.48
N VAL A 97 23.74 23.85 -5.71
CA VAL A 97 23.12 22.92 -6.70
C VAL A 97 23.19 21.42 -6.32
N GLY A 98 23.15 21.08 -5.02
CA GLY A 98 23.02 19.71 -4.52
C GLY A 98 21.58 19.33 -4.15
N ARG A 99 21.30 18.03 -3.96
CA ARG A 99 19.96 17.50 -3.59
C ARG A 99 19.36 18.25 -2.41
N ASP A 100 18.16 18.77 -2.64
CA ASP A 100 17.31 19.37 -1.62
C ASP A 100 16.83 18.33 -0.60
N VAL A 101 16.61 18.75 0.65
CA VAL A 101 15.95 17.95 1.70
C VAL A 101 14.61 17.42 1.21
N GLU A 102 13.91 18.19 0.36
CA GLU A 102 12.67 17.75 -0.30
C GLU A 102 12.84 16.48 -1.16
N SER A 103 14.06 16.18 -1.64
CA SER A 103 14.33 14.96 -2.39
C SER A 103 14.09 13.70 -1.56
N MET A 104 14.21 13.76 -0.22
CA MET A 104 13.91 12.61 0.64
C MET A 104 12.44 12.22 0.55
N ILE A 105 11.56 13.22 0.51
CA ILE A 105 10.12 12.99 0.41
C ILE A 105 9.77 12.49 -0.99
N ARG A 106 10.35 13.08 -2.04
CA ARG A 106 10.17 12.62 -3.43
C ARG A 106 10.56 11.16 -3.60
N ASP A 107 11.76 10.78 -3.16
CA ASP A 107 12.25 9.41 -3.24
C ASP A 107 11.35 8.43 -2.44
N LEU A 108 10.83 8.84 -1.28
CA LEU A 108 9.89 8.05 -0.49
C LEU A 108 8.54 7.87 -1.20
N THR A 109 8.03 8.94 -1.82
CA THR A 109 6.78 8.91 -2.61
C THR A 109 6.93 8.00 -3.82
N ASP A 110 8.02 8.10 -4.56
CA ASP A 110 8.28 7.26 -5.73
C ASP A 110 8.35 5.77 -5.34
N ASN A 111 9.02 5.45 -4.22
CA ASN A 111 9.02 4.10 -3.67
C ASN A 111 7.61 3.62 -3.29
N SER A 112 6.79 4.50 -2.72
CA SER A 112 5.40 4.17 -2.34
C SER A 112 4.54 3.85 -3.57
N VAL A 113 4.65 4.66 -4.64
CA VAL A 113 3.92 4.45 -5.89
C VAL A 113 4.34 3.14 -6.55
N ASN A 114 5.65 2.86 -6.59
CA ASN A 114 6.16 1.61 -7.15
C ASN A 114 5.67 0.39 -6.35
N MET A 115 5.67 0.46 -5.02
CA MET A 115 5.17 -0.60 -4.14
C MET A 115 3.70 -0.92 -4.43
N VAL A 116 2.83 0.09 -4.50
CA VAL A 116 1.40 -0.10 -4.80
C VAL A 116 1.21 -0.59 -6.24
N ARG A 117 1.98 -0.08 -7.19
CA ARG A 117 1.91 -0.52 -8.59
C ARG A 117 2.22 -2.00 -8.73
N GLN A 118 3.26 -2.48 -8.06
CA GLN A 118 3.63 -3.90 -8.05
C GLN A 118 2.52 -4.75 -7.43
N GLU A 119 2.01 -4.36 -6.26
CA GLU A 119 0.90 -5.07 -5.60
C GLU A 119 -0.34 -5.16 -6.50
N GLN A 120 -0.72 -4.06 -7.16
CA GLN A 120 -1.86 -4.07 -8.08
C GLN A 120 -1.59 -4.92 -9.34
N MET A 121 -0.35 -4.92 -9.84
CA MET A 121 0.03 -5.72 -11.00
C MET A 121 -0.08 -7.21 -10.69
N GLU A 122 0.42 -7.66 -9.54
CA GLU A 122 0.29 -9.03 -9.05
C GLU A 122 -1.19 -9.41 -8.87
N ARG A 123 -1.98 -8.55 -8.21
CA ARG A 123 -3.41 -8.78 -7.98
C ARG A 123 -4.23 -8.90 -9.29
N LYS A 124 -3.79 -8.23 -10.36
CA LYS A 124 -4.49 -8.22 -11.66
C LYS A 124 -3.92 -9.23 -12.65
N GLN A 125 -2.86 -9.95 -12.30
CA GLN A 125 -2.13 -10.83 -13.20
C GLN A 125 -3.02 -11.94 -13.79
N ASP A 126 -3.82 -12.60 -12.95
CA ASP A 126 -4.69 -13.70 -13.41
C ASP A 126 -5.79 -13.22 -14.35
N ALA A 127 -6.46 -12.12 -14.00
CA ALA A 127 -7.48 -11.53 -14.85
C ALA A 127 -6.90 -11.03 -16.18
N ALA A 128 -5.70 -10.43 -16.15
CA ALA A 128 -5.00 -10.01 -17.35
C ALA A 128 -4.62 -11.21 -18.23
N ARG A 129 -4.18 -12.31 -17.63
CA ARG A 129 -3.86 -13.56 -18.32
C ARG A 129 -5.08 -14.11 -19.05
N GLU A 130 -6.21 -14.24 -18.37
CA GLU A 130 -7.46 -14.73 -18.97
C GLU A 130 -7.90 -13.86 -20.17
N MET A 131 -7.84 -12.54 -20.02
CA MET A 131 -8.15 -11.60 -21.11
C MET A 131 -7.19 -11.73 -22.31
N VAL A 132 -5.91 -11.95 -22.04
CA VAL A 132 -4.91 -12.15 -23.09
C VAL A 132 -5.16 -13.47 -23.80
N GLU A 133 -5.42 -14.55 -23.07
CA GLU A 133 -5.75 -15.88 -23.62
C GLU A 133 -6.99 -15.81 -24.52
N GLU A 134 -8.08 -15.18 -24.06
CA GLU A 134 -9.28 -14.99 -24.88
C GLU A 134 -9.00 -14.17 -26.15
N ARG A 135 -8.21 -13.09 -26.03
CA ARG A 135 -7.82 -12.28 -27.19
C ARG A 135 -6.96 -13.07 -28.18
N LEU A 136 -6.06 -13.91 -27.68
CA LEU A 136 -5.18 -14.75 -28.50
C LEU A 136 -5.98 -15.83 -29.23
N LEU A 137 -6.94 -16.47 -28.55
CA LEU A 137 -7.86 -17.45 -29.15
C LEU A 137 -8.67 -16.83 -30.29
N ASN A 138 -9.19 -15.62 -30.10
CA ASN A 138 -9.93 -14.90 -31.14
C ASN A 138 -9.08 -14.56 -32.37
N LEU A 139 -7.76 -14.38 -32.21
CA LEU A 139 -6.84 -14.14 -33.33
C LEU A 139 -6.45 -15.43 -34.06
N LEU A 140 -6.23 -16.52 -33.32
CA LEU A 140 -5.83 -17.81 -33.89
C LEU A 140 -7.00 -18.56 -34.54
N LEU A 141 -8.18 -18.47 -33.93
CA LEU A 141 -9.42 -19.09 -34.41
C LEU A 141 -10.49 -18.01 -34.55
N PRO A 142 -10.39 -17.15 -35.59
CA PRO A 142 -11.37 -16.11 -35.81
C PRO A 142 -12.77 -16.74 -35.95
N PRO A 143 -13.77 -16.25 -35.21
CA PRO A 143 -15.10 -16.82 -35.28
C PRO A 143 -15.65 -16.70 -36.70
N GLN A 144 -16.12 -17.82 -37.24
CA GLN A 144 -16.88 -17.90 -38.50
C GLN A 144 -17.96 -16.80 -38.50
N GLU A 145 -18.23 -16.13 -39.63
CA GLU A 145 -19.08 -14.91 -39.67
C GLU A 145 -20.42 -15.05 -38.92
N THR A 146 -21.04 -16.23 -38.98
CA THR A 146 -22.26 -16.58 -38.24
C THR A 146 -22.08 -16.47 -36.72
N ASN A 147 -20.96 -16.96 -36.19
CA ASN A 147 -20.64 -16.93 -34.76
C ASN A 147 -20.22 -15.52 -34.32
N ARG A 148 -19.64 -14.73 -35.23
CA ARG A 148 -19.28 -13.32 -35.02
C ARG A 148 -20.52 -12.44 -34.77
N MET A 149 -21.65 -12.72 -35.44
CA MET A 149 -22.92 -12.03 -35.18
C MET A 149 -23.51 -12.37 -33.81
N ILE A 150 -23.41 -13.64 -33.39
CA ILE A 150 -23.91 -14.12 -32.09
C ILE A 150 -23.09 -13.52 -30.94
N LEU A 151 -21.76 -13.50 -31.05
CA LEU A 151 -20.85 -12.90 -30.06
C LEU A 151 -21.07 -11.39 -29.90
N LYS A 152 -21.29 -10.65 -31.00
CA LYS A 152 -21.61 -9.21 -30.95
C LYS A 152 -22.93 -8.93 -30.23
N LYS A 153 -23.97 -9.75 -30.44
CA LYS A 153 -25.25 -9.65 -29.72
C LYS A 153 -25.05 -9.92 -28.21
N LYS A 154 -24.32 -10.97 -27.85
CA LYS A 154 -24.04 -11.33 -26.45
C LYS A 154 -23.26 -10.24 -25.70
N GLN A 155 -22.23 -9.66 -26.32
CA GLN A 155 -21.45 -8.57 -25.73
C GLN A 155 -22.27 -7.28 -25.55
N HIS A 156 -23.18 -6.95 -26.49
CA HIS A 156 -24.11 -5.83 -26.31
C HIS A 156 -25.07 -6.07 -25.14
N GLN A 157 -25.59 -7.28 -24.98
CA GLN A 157 -26.45 -7.65 -23.86
C GLN A 157 -25.73 -7.53 -22.52
N ILE A 158 -24.50 -8.06 -22.41
CA ILE A 158 -23.69 -7.99 -21.19
C ILE A 158 -23.32 -6.53 -20.84
N LYS A 159 -23.06 -5.69 -21.85
CA LYS A 159 -22.83 -4.24 -21.62
C LYS A 159 -24.08 -3.53 -21.11
N HIS A 160 -25.26 -3.83 -21.66
CA HIS A 160 -26.52 -3.28 -21.17
C HIS A 160 -26.82 -3.73 -19.75
N GLU A 161 -26.60 -5.00 -19.43
CA GLU A 161 -26.82 -5.58 -18.10
C GLU A 161 -25.86 -5.02 -17.05
N LYS A 162 -24.55 -4.94 -17.34
CA LYS A 162 -23.57 -4.29 -16.45
C LYS A 162 -23.76 -2.78 -16.31
N SER A 163 -24.40 -2.11 -17.28
CA SER A 163 -24.77 -0.69 -17.19
C SER A 163 -25.99 -0.50 -16.28
N SER A 164 -26.96 -1.42 -16.36
CA SER A 164 -28.12 -1.45 -15.47
C SER A 164 -27.73 -1.79 -14.03
N GLU A 165 -26.81 -2.74 -13.81
CA GLU A 165 -26.29 -3.04 -12.46
C GLU A 165 -25.48 -1.88 -11.89
N ARG A 166 -24.63 -1.22 -12.68
CA ARG A 166 -23.91 -0.02 -12.22
C ARG A 166 -24.87 1.11 -11.85
N ASN A 167 -25.89 1.36 -12.66
CA ASN A 167 -26.92 2.34 -12.34
C ASN A 167 -27.71 1.93 -11.09
N PHE A 168 -28.03 0.65 -10.91
CA PHE A 168 -28.73 0.15 -9.72
C PHE A 168 -27.90 0.31 -8.44
N VAL A 169 -26.62 -0.06 -8.49
CA VAL A 169 -25.69 0.12 -7.36
C VAL A 169 -25.51 1.61 -7.04
N GLN A 170 -25.35 2.46 -8.05
CA GLN A 170 -25.16 3.90 -7.88
C GLN A 170 -26.41 4.61 -7.32
N VAL A 171 -27.61 4.22 -7.78
CA VAL A 171 -28.88 4.74 -7.25
C VAL A 171 -29.13 4.28 -5.81
N ASN A 172 -28.78 3.03 -5.45
CA ASN A 172 -28.87 2.56 -4.08
C ASN A 172 -27.82 3.19 -3.16
N TRP A 173 -26.61 3.48 -3.67
CA TRP A 173 -25.58 4.20 -2.93
C TRP A 173 -26.04 5.63 -2.58
N ILE A 174 -26.66 6.34 -3.53
CA ILE A 174 -27.21 7.69 -3.33
C ILE A 174 -28.43 7.68 -2.38
N LYS A 175 -29.33 6.70 -2.51
CA LYS A 175 -30.47 6.54 -1.58
C LYS A 175 -30.01 6.21 -0.16
N GLY A 176 -28.92 5.45 0.00
CA GLY A 176 -28.33 5.16 1.31
C GLY A 176 -27.74 6.41 2.00
N LEU A 177 -27.18 7.35 1.22
CA LEU A 177 -26.67 8.63 1.70
C LEU A 177 -27.79 9.61 2.12
N LEU A 178 -28.95 9.59 1.46
CA LEU A 178 -30.10 10.45 1.77
C LEU A 178 -30.95 9.97 2.97
N ASN A 179 -30.80 8.72 3.40
CA ASN A 179 -31.44 8.19 4.61
C ASN A 179 -30.62 8.46 5.90
N TRP A 180 -29.54 9.25 5.81
CA TRP A 180 -28.65 9.67 6.91
C TRP A 180 -28.63 11.20 7.11
N THR A 181 -29.72 11.87 6.75
CA THR A 181 -30.08 13.23 7.19
C THR A 181 -31.41 13.17 7.92
#